data_AF-A0A9W8WG53-F1
#
_entry.id   AF-A0A9W8WG53-F1
#
_cell.length_a   1.000
_cell.length_b   1.000
_cell.length_c   1.000
_cell.angle_alpha   90.00
_cell.angle_beta   90.00
_cell.angle_gamma   90.00
#
_symmetry.space_group_name_H-M   'P 1'
#
loop_
_entity.id
_entity.type
_entity.pdbx_description
1 polymer ?
#
loop_
_entity_poly.entity_id
_entity_poly.type
_entity_poly.pdbx_seq_one_letter_code
_entity_poly.pdbx_strand_id
1 'polypeptide(L)'
;MAAFTRALALASGVTVAPAAEAVGGGLQLTDAVLANLTELELDHIELFQFADESEALDKRALSALAKCKSMPGDLLWPGKLVWKVFDLLTGDDLIKTVPFGAVCFPGGHYDANDCSRIVDNWTNSDTQIRQVLSVDIVTPDGRFITANEKQNAEIFWPVRGGGGATFGVVISLTVRVWPNMTFSGVTWSLSSEEAGISKNLFWEAMRIYWAKFSEYSDNHTYGYSTLFSTGPGKYLWSMKPWLVSCMELPEFKAMVSPLFKEWKEVDFEIEPEWFTHDNFYDTWKNHFPTESVSASTVRTASRLIPRKNFEDVELLNKTMDTVQSIVEDGSRDTSIFAIVGAGWSPDSSPADILATNKKITNDWMERLREVTPRSGGYGNEGDVMEPNFGQAFYGSENYKRLYALKKKLDPWGVFYALTADGSEDWEIVKVPGLLDGLLYGDLLETLSSWLALQTGRLCRK
;
A
#
# COMPACT_ATOMS: atom_id res chain seq x y z
N MET A 1 30.15 14.24 22.54
CA MET A 1 31.11 13.12 22.65
C MET A 1 32.03 12.95 21.43
N ALA A 2 31.93 13.76 20.37
CA ALA A 2 32.85 13.74 19.23
C ALA A 2 34.33 14.13 19.56
N ALA A 3 34.56 14.76 20.72
CA ALA A 3 35.91 15.12 21.18
C ALA A 3 36.64 13.97 21.90
N PHE A 4 35.94 12.94 22.39
CA PHE A 4 36.56 11.88 23.19
C PHE A 4 37.14 10.75 22.32
N THR A 5 36.56 10.51 21.14
CA THR A 5 37.06 9.52 20.17
C THR A 5 38.33 10.01 19.45
N ARG A 6 38.49 11.34 19.29
CA ARG A 6 39.67 11.96 18.66
C ARG A 6 40.93 11.91 19.54
N ALA A 7 40.76 11.78 20.86
CA ALA A 7 41.88 11.74 21.81
C ALA A 7 42.55 10.36 21.89
N LEU A 8 41.82 9.26 21.63
CA LEU A 8 42.42 7.92 21.54
C LEU A 8 43.16 7.68 20.21
N ALA A 9 42.72 8.31 19.11
CA ALA A 9 43.33 8.14 17.78
C ALA A 9 44.74 8.76 17.67
N LEU A 10 45.05 9.80 18.45
CA LEU A 10 46.38 10.44 18.44
C LEU A 10 47.43 9.69 19.29
N ALA A 11 47.04 8.68 20.08
CA ALA A 11 47.93 7.98 21.00
C ALA A 11 48.45 6.61 20.48
N SER A 12 47.84 6.03 19.44
CA SER A 12 48.16 4.67 18.95
C SER A 12 48.56 4.57 17.47
N GLY A 13 48.53 5.66 16.70
CA GLY A 13 48.94 5.65 15.29
C GLY A 13 48.01 4.87 14.34
N VAL A 14 46.87 4.38 14.83
CA VAL A 14 45.87 3.68 14.01
C VAL A 14 44.92 4.71 13.42
N THR A 15 44.96 4.90 12.10
CA THR A 15 43.97 5.67 11.35
C THR A 15 42.67 4.87 11.31
N VAL A 16 41.66 5.29 12.09
CA VAL A 16 40.32 4.69 12.02
C VAL A 16 39.68 5.07 10.68
N ALA A 17 39.25 4.08 9.91
CA ALA A 17 38.57 4.25 8.63
C ALA A 17 37.31 5.13 8.77
N PRO A 18 36.94 5.92 7.75
CA PRO A 18 35.62 6.53 7.71
C PRO A 18 34.54 5.44 7.64
N ALA A 19 33.45 5.60 8.39
CA ALA A 19 32.35 4.63 8.47
C ALA A 19 31.60 4.40 7.14
N ALA A 20 31.73 5.32 6.19
CA ALA A 20 31.16 5.28 4.86
C ALA A 20 31.92 6.24 3.92
N GLU A 21 31.87 6.00 2.62
CA GLU A 21 32.49 6.85 1.60
C GLU A 21 31.46 7.74 0.90
N ALA A 22 31.83 8.96 0.52
CA ALA A 22 30.95 9.86 -0.21
C ALA A 22 30.86 9.47 -1.70
N VAL A 23 29.73 8.88 -2.11
CA VAL A 23 29.46 8.48 -3.49
C VAL A 23 28.18 9.19 -3.97
N GLY A 24 28.27 9.92 -5.08
CA GLY A 24 27.10 10.57 -5.69
C GLY A 24 26.38 11.60 -4.81
N GLY A 25 27.04 12.14 -3.78
CA GLY A 25 26.45 13.09 -2.83
C GLY A 25 25.83 12.45 -1.58
N GLY A 26 25.88 11.12 -1.44
CA GLY A 26 25.48 10.38 -0.23
C GLY A 26 26.66 9.63 0.40
N LEU A 27 26.51 9.20 1.66
CA LEU A 27 27.44 8.29 2.33
C LEU A 27 27.03 6.84 2.02
N GLN A 28 27.97 6.03 1.54
CA GLN A 28 27.74 4.65 1.12
C GLN A 28 28.76 3.70 1.74
N LEU A 29 28.29 2.52 2.18
CA LEU A 29 29.16 1.39 2.53
C LEU A 29 29.72 0.77 1.24
N THR A 30 31.03 0.66 1.13
CA THR A 30 31.72 0.11 -0.05
C THR A 30 32.63 -1.06 0.35
N ASP A 31 33.05 -1.87 -0.62
CA ASP A 31 34.04 -2.94 -0.38
C ASP A 31 35.32 -2.40 0.28
N ALA A 32 35.72 -1.17 -0.05
CA ALA A 32 36.89 -0.51 0.54
C ALA A 32 36.68 -0.16 2.02
N VAL A 33 35.48 0.27 2.41
CA VAL A 33 35.13 0.52 3.81
C VAL A 33 35.11 -0.79 4.59
N LEU A 34 34.54 -1.86 4.01
CA LEU A 34 34.49 -3.18 4.61
C LEU A 34 35.88 -3.80 4.80
N ALA A 35 36.75 -3.73 3.79
CA ALA A 35 38.11 -4.26 3.86
C ALA A 35 38.92 -3.64 5.02
N ASN A 36 38.74 -2.34 5.27
CA ASN A 36 39.42 -1.63 6.35
C ASN A 36 38.89 -2.03 7.74
N LEU A 37 37.60 -2.36 7.86
CA LEU A 37 37.03 -2.87 9.10
C LEU A 37 37.49 -4.31 9.41
N THR A 38 37.72 -5.12 8.38
CA THR A 38 38.26 -6.48 8.53
C THR A 38 39.68 -6.46 9.10
N GLU A 39 40.48 -5.41 8.82
CA GLU A 39 41.80 -5.21 9.45
C GLU A 39 41.73 -4.95 10.97
N LEU A 40 40.55 -4.63 11.51
CA LEU A 40 40.34 -4.41 12.95
C LEU A 40 40.01 -5.69 13.73
N GLU A 41 40.01 -6.86 13.08
CA GLU A 41 39.77 -8.18 13.69
C GLU A 41 38.48 -8.24 14.54
N LEU A 42 37.41 -7.56 14.11
CA LEU A 42 36.14 -7.55 14.84
C LEU A 42 35.43 -8.90 14.71
N ASP A 43 34.99 -9.46 15.84
CA ASP A 43 34.06 -10.60 15.84
C ASP A 43 32.80 -10.24 15.03
N HIS A 44 32.39 -11.14 14.14
CA HIS A 44 31.18 -11.02 13.31
C HIS A 44 31.22 -9.97 12.18
N ILE A 45 32.40 -9.51 11.75
CA ILE A 45 32.53 -8.54 10.64
C ILE A 45 31.90 -9.05 9.33
N GLU A 46 31.86 -10.36 9.13
CA GLU A 46 31.28 -11.00 7.96
C GLU A 46 29.76 -10.79 7.82
N LEU A 47 29.07 -10.34 8.88
CA LEU A 47 27.65 -9.95 8.80
C LEU A 47 27.44 -8.71 7.91
N PHE A 48 28.48 -7.94 7.63
CA PHE A 48 28.43 -6.70 6.87
C PHE A 48 28.91 -6.84 5.42
N GLN A 49 29.37 -8.03 5.01
CA GLN A 49 29.90 -8.29 3.67
C GLN A 49 28.80 -8.37 2.59
N PHE A 50 29.15 -7.94 1.37
CA PHE A 50 28.31 -8.09 0.17
C PHE A 50 28.32 -9.54 -0.33
N ALA A 51 27.33 -9.90 -1.16
CA ALA A 51 27.08 -11.30 -1.55
C ALA A 51 28.13 -11.91 -2.50
N ASP A 52 29.16 -11.17 -2.91
CA ASP A 52 30.19 -11.68 -3.82
C ASP A 52 31.34 -12.39 -3.08
N GLU A 53 31.32 -12.34 -1.74
CA GLU A 53 32.30 -13.00 -0.86
C GLU A 53 31.77 -14.35 -0.36
N SER A 54 32.57 -15.43 -0.50
CA SER A 54 32.12 -16.80 -0.27
C SER A 54 31.63 -17.07 1.16
N GLU A 55 32.24 -16.43 2.15
CA GLU A 55 31.85 -16.59 3.57
C GLU A 55 30.50 -15.92 3.89
N ALA A 56 30.22 -14.77 3.28
CA ALA A 56 28.94 -14.08 3.38
C ALA A 56 27.80 -14.89 2.75
N LEU A 57 28.07 -15.50 1.59
CA LEU A 57 27.14 -16.44 0.94
C LEU A 57 26.87 -17.67 1.79
N ASP A 58 27.89 -18.27 2.41
CA ASP A 58 27.76 -19.45 3.27
C ASP A 58 26.92 -19.17 4.52
N LYS A 59 27.09 -18.00 5.15
CA LYS A 59 26.25 -17.60 6.31
C LYS A 59 24.82 -17.24 5.91
N ARG A 60 24.61 -16.59 4.77
CA ARG A 60 23.24 -16.39 4.22
C ARG A 60 22.60 -17.72 3.84
N ALA A 61 23.37 -18.69 3.34
CA ALA A 61 22.91 -20.05 3.07
C ALA A 61 22.58 -20.81 4.36
N LEU A 62 23.37 -20.67 5.43
CA LEU A 62 23.06 -21.21 6.77
C LEU A 62 21.83 -20.55 7.38
N SER A 63 21.63 -19.23 7.19
CA SER A 63 20.39 -18.54 7.55
C SER A 63 19.20 -18.97 6.68
N ALA A 64 19.42 -19.33 5.42
CA ALA A 64 18.40 -19.91 4.55
C ALA A 64 18.05 -21.37 4.92
N LEU A 65 18.97 -22.08 5.62
CA LEU A 65 18.72 -23.37 6.27
C LEU A 65 17.94 -23.22 7.59
N ALA A 66 18.02 -22.06 8.25
CA ALA A 66 17.13 -21.75 9.35
C ALA A 66 15.71 -21.57 8.81
N LYS A 67 14.77 -22.40 9.27
CA LYS A 67 13.36 -22.35 8.84
C LYS A 67 12.73 -20.98 9.13
N CYS A 68 13.25 -20.23 10.10
CA CYS A 68 12.65 -18.97 10.55
C CYS A 68 13.68 -17.85 10.74
N LYS A 69 13.23 -16.60 10.57
CA LYS A 69 14.02 -15.41 10.89
C LYS A 69 14.30 -15.33 12.40
N SER A 70 15.46 -14.80 12.76
CA SER A 70 15.89 -14.60 14.16
C SER A 70 15.13 -13.45 14.82
N MET A 71 14.89 -13.56 16.13
CA MET A 71 14.20 -12.57 16.96
C MET A 71 14.93 -12.34 18.30
N PRO A 72 14.67 -11.21 19.01
CA PRO A 72 15.27 -10.96 20.31
C PRO A 72 15.10 -12.14 21.27
N GLY A 73 16.20 -12.62 21.84
CA GLY A 73 16.23 -13.78 22.74
C GLY A 73 16.68 -15.08 22.06
N ASP A 74 16.78 -15.12 20.73
CA ASP A 74 17.34 -16.27 20.02
C ASP A 74 18.86 -16.34 20.15
N LEU A 75 19.41 -17.55 20.07
CA LEU A 75 20.86 -17.79 20.06
C LEU A 75 21.59 -17.01 18.95
N LEU A 76 20.97 -16.89 17.78
CA LEU A 76 21.53 -16.20 16.62
C LEU A 76 21.17 -14.70 16.58
N TRP A 77 20.51 -14.17 17.61
CA TRP A 77 20.21 -12.74 17.68
C TRP A 77 21.50 -11.93 17.88
N PRO A 78 21.76 -10.87 17.08
CA PRO A 78 23.01 -10.12 17.19
C PRO A 78 23.20 -9.51 18.59
N GLY A 79 24.39 -9.67 19.14
CA GLY A 79 24.77 -9.11 20.43
C GLY A 79 24.90 -7.58 20.40
N LYS A 80 24.96 -6.94 21.57
CA LYS A 80 25.04 -5.48 21.71
C LYS A 80 26.22 -4.85 20.95
N LEU A 81 27.35 -5.55 20.87
CA LEU A 81 28.54 -5.05 20.17
C LEU A 81 28.29 -4.99 18.66
N VAL A 82 27.69 -6.03 18.08
CA VAL A 82 27.33 -6.07 16.64
C VAL A 82 26.38 -4.93 16.29
N TRP A 83 25.35 -4.69 17.11
CA TRP A 83 24.45 -3.55 16.93
C TRP A 83 25.16 -2.19 17.01
N LYS A 84 26.14 -2.05 17.90
CA LYS A 84 26.92 -0.81 18.03
C LYS A 84 27.83 -0.57 16.83
N VAL A 85 28.45 -1.63 16.29
CA VAL A 85 29.23 -1.52 15.05
C VAL A 85 28.31 -1.13 13.90
N PHE A 86 27.14 -1.74 13.79
CA PHE A 86 26.16 -1.38 12.77
C PHE A 86 25.75 0.10 12.84
N ASP A 87 25.43 0.59 14.05
CA ASP A 87 25.10 2.00 14.30
C ASP A 87 26.19 2.96 13.80
N LEU A 88 27.45 2.67 14.15
CA LEU A 88 28.61 3.44 13.68
C LEU A 88 28.74 3.41 12.15
N LEU A 89 28.54 2.26 11.51
CA LEU A 89 28.60 2.13 10.04
C LEU A 89 27.48 2.88 9.33
N THR A 90 26.34 3.03 9.99
CA THR A 90 25.24 3.86 9.49
C THR A 90 25.43 5.35 9.78
N GLY A 91 26.52 5.76 10.43
CA GLY A 91 26.75 7.16 10.80
C GLY A 91 25.96 7.62 12.02
N ASP A 92 25.72 6.71 12.98
CA ASP A 92 24.88 6.88 14.17
C ASP A 92 23.36 7.05 13.87
N ASP A 93 22.90 6.55 12.71
CA ASP A 93 21.50 6.58 12.27
C ASP A 93 20.68 5.34 12.70
N LEU A 94 21.24 4.41 13.50
CA LEU A 94 20.48 3.24 13.96
C LEU A 94 19.49 3.65 15.06
N ILE A 95 18.23 3.75 14.68
CA ILE A 95 17.15 4.07 15.61
C ILE A 95 16.70 2.78 16.32
N LYS A 96 16.88 2.73 17.65
CA LYS A 96 16.18 1.73 18.47
C LYS A 96 14.68 2.07 18.44
N THR A 97 13.90 1.24 17.74
CA THR A 97 12.46 1.47 17.56
C THR A 97 11.76 1.68 18.89
N VAL A 98 11.29 2.91 19.11
CA VAL A 98 10.22 3.22 20.04
C VAL A 98 8.99 3.40 19.17
N PRO A 99 7.96 2.54 19.27
CA PRO A 99 6.77 2.66 18.44
C PRO A 99 6.22 4.09 18.51
N PHE A 100 5.82 4.65 17.38
CA PHE A 100 5.29 6.02 17.31
C PHE A 100 4.13 6.22 18.30
N GLY A 101 3.26 5.21 18.47
CA GLY A 101 2.18 5.22 19.46
C GLY A 101 2.57 4.93 20.92
N ALA A 102 3.86 4.74 21.25
CA ALA A 102 4.30 4.44 22.63
C ALA A 102 3.93 5.54 23.62
N VAL A 103 3.74 6.78 23.14
CA VAL A 103 3.24 7.92 23.92
C VAL A 103 1.79 7.75 24.41
N CYS A 104 1.02 6.86 23.78
CA CYS A 104 -0.36 6.56 24.15
C CYS A 104 -0.50 5.47 25.23
N PHE A 105 0.59 4.77 25.57
CA PHE A 105 0.53 3.63 26.49
C PHE A 105 1.27 3.94 27.79
N PRO A 106 0.76 3.49 28.97
CA PRO A 106 1.45 3.66 30.24
C PRO A 106 2.87 3.07 30.21
N GLY A 107 3.87 3.88 30.53
CA GLY A 107 5.28 3.45 30.50
C GLY A 107 6.25 4.64 30.38
N GLY A 108 7.53 4.35 30.15
CA GLY A 108 8.60 5.35 30.11
C GLY A 108 8.52 6.38 28.95
N HIS A 109 7.54 6.25 28.07
CA HIS A 109 7.34 7.14 26.92
C HIS A 109 5.96 7.81 26.91
N TYR A 110 5.10 7.60 27.91
CA TYR A 110 3.73 8.13 27.93
C TYR A 110 3.69 9.66 27.90
N ASP A 111 2.94 10.24 26.95
CA ASP A 111 2.63 11.66 26.84
C ASP A 111 1.23 11.84 26.23
N ALA A 112 0.32 12.45 26.98
CA ALA A 112 -1.07 12.60 26.59
C ALA A 112 -1.27 13.58 25.40
N ASN A 113 -0.44 14.61 25.29
CA ASN A 113 -0.56 15.62 24.23
C ASN A 113 -0.01 15.08 22.91
N ASP A 114 1.14 14.39 22.98
CA ASP A 114 1.69 13.72 21.81
C ASP A 114 0.82 12.55 21.36
N CYS A 115 0.20 11.82 22.28
CA CYS A 115 -0.78 10.80 21.92
C CYS A 115 -1.95 11.39 21.11
N SER A 116 -2.54 12.51 21.57
CA SER A 116 -3.60 13.19 20.82
C SER A 116 -3.14 13.62 19.43
N ARG A 117 -1.98 14.28 19.35
CA ARG A 117 -1.40 14.76 18.08
C ARG A 117 -1.15 13.64 17.06
N ILE A 118 -0.73 12.47 17.54
CA ILE A 118 -0.46 11.29 16.72
C ILE A 118 -1.75 10.67 16.21
N VAL A 119 -2.76 10.54 17.07
CA VAL A 119 -4.11 10.11 16.68
C VAL A 119 -4.67 11.04 15.60
N ASP A 120 -4.43 12.35 15.71
CA ASP A 120 -4.99 13.37 14.81
C ASP A 120 -4.34 13.40 13.40
N ASN A 121 -3.16 12.79 13.20
CA ASN A 121 -2.37 12.96 11.97
C ASN A 121 -1.88 11.64 11.33
N TRP A 122 -2.42 10.50 11.77
CA TRP A 122 -1.94 9.16 11.40
C TRP A 122 -2.07 8.80 9.90
N THR A 123 -2.81 9.57 9.10
CA THR A 123 -3.41 9.11 7.84
C THR A 123 -2.81 9.72 6.56
N ASN A 124 -1.63 10.33 6.62
CA ASN A 124 -1.04 11.02 5.47
C ASN A 124 -0.06 10.13 4.69
N SER A 125 -0.39 9.82 3.44
CA SER A 125 0.41 8.99 2.54
C SER A 125 0.31 9.49 1.10
N ASP A 126 1.41 9.98 0.52
CA ASP A 126 1.40 10.48 -0.85
C ASP A 126 2.56 9.93 -1.67
N THR A 127 2.25 9.08 -2.66
CA THR A 127 2.73 9.14 -4.06
C THR A 127 2.41 7.84 -4.83
N GLN A 128 1.87 7.98 -6.05
CA GLN A 128 1.52 6.86 -6.93
C GLN A 128 2.25 6.89 -8.30
N ILE A 129 2.45 5.68 -8.83
CA ILE A 129 3.40 5.29 -9.88
C ILE A 129 2.67 5.08 -11.20
N ARG A 130 2.90 5.97 -12.19
CA ARG A 130 2.96 5.65 -13.65
C ARG A 130 3.83 6.61 -14.47
N GLN A 131 4.56 7.52 -13.83
CA GLN A 131 5.45 8.46 -14.51
C GLN A 131 6.93 8.06 -14.41
N VAL A 132 7.26 6.95 -13.75
CA VAL A 132 8.64 6.59 -13.40
C VAL A 132 9.45 6.25 -14.66
N LEU A 133 10.52 6.99 -14.89
CA LEU A 133 11.49 6.88 -15.99
C LEU A 133 12.76 6.12 -15.58
N SER A 134 13.18 6.26 -14.33
CA SER A 134 14.27 5.51 -13.72
C SER A 134 14.10 5.48 -12.21
N VAL A 135 14.74 4.49 -11.57
CA VAL A 135 14.83 4.39 -10.12
C VAL A 135 16.28 4.16 -9.73
N ASP A 136 16.71 4.74 -8.61
CA ASP A 136 17.89 4.27 -7.90
C ASP A 136 17.42 3.33 -6.78
N ILE A 137 18.00 2.14 -6.73
CA ILE A 137 17.51 1.04 -5.92
C ILE A 137 18.67 0.24 -5.33
N VAL A 138 18.53 -0.17 -4.06
CA VAL A 138 19.42 -1.13 -3.41
C VAL A 138 18.82 -2.53 -3.55
N THR A 139 19.52 -3.44 -4.23
CA THR A 139 19.07 -4.81 -4.49
C THR A 139 19.22 -5.73 -3.26
N PRO A 140 18.61 -6.94 -3.25
CA PRO A 140 18.68 -7.86 -2.10
C PRO A 140 20.10 -8.27 -1.68
N ASP A 141 21.04 -8.27 -2.62
CA ASP A 141 22.46 -8.53 -2.38
C ASP A 141 23.25 -7.30 -1.89
N GLY A 142 22.59 -6.14 -1.78
CA GLY A 142 23.14 -4.90 -1.19
C GLY A 142 23.71 -3.90 -2.19
N ARG A 143 23.58 -4.13 -3.50
CA ARG A 143 24.15 -3.23 -4.50
C ARG A 143 23.24 -2.03 -4.77
N PHE A 144 23.82 -0.84 -4.79
CA PHE A 144 23.16 0.36 -5.27
C PHE A 144 23.27 0.45 -6.80
N ILE A 145 22.14 0.41 -7.49
CA ILE A 145 22.08 0.47 -8.95
C ILE A 145 21.02 1.47 -9.42
N THR A 146 21.20 1.97 -10.64
CA THR A 146 20.13 2.67 -11.38
C THR A 146 19.45 1.69 -12.33
N ALA A 147 18.11 1.63 -12.30
CA ALA A 147 17.31 0.81 -13.19
C ALA A 147 16.36 1.66 -14.05
N ASN A 148 16.35 1.40 -15.35
CA ASN A 148 15.50 2.05 -16.36
C ASN A 148 15.22 1.10 -17.54
N GLU A 149 14.57 1.56 -18.61
CA GLU A 149 14.21 0.70 -19.76
C GLU A 149 15.42 0.13 -20.53
N LYS A 150 16.61 0.71 -20.37
CA LYS A 150 17.84 0.33 -21.10
C LYS A 150 18.91 -0.32 -20.21
N GLN A 151 18.89 -0.04 -18.91
CA GLN A 151 19.87 -0.50 -17.92
C GLN A 151 19.15 -1.17 -16.76
N ASN A 152 19.53 -2.40 -16.41
CA ASN A 152 18.87 -3.21 -15.37
C ASN A 152 17.35 -3.31 -15.59
N ALA A 153 16.92 -3.44 -16.85
CA ALA A 153 15.52 -3.40 -17.26
C ALA A 153 14.68 -4.52 -16.62
N GLU A 154 15.32 -5.64 -16.29
CA GLU A 154 14.75 -6.75 -15.53
C GLU A 154 14.35 -6.37 -14.10
N ILE A 155 15.03 -5.39 -13.48
CA ILE A 155 14.68 -4.82 -12.17
C ILE A 155 13.73 -3.64 -12.34
N PHE A 156 13.86 -2.87 -13.42
CA PHE A 156 12.96 -1.75 -13.68
C PHE A 156 11.52 -2.19 -13.99
N TRP A 157 11.34 -3.29 -14.72
CA TRP A 157 10.03 -3.84 -15.07
C TRP A 157 9.14 -4.11 -13.83
N PRO A 158 9.56 -4.87 -12.81
CA PRO A 158 8.73 -5.15 -11.65
C PRO A 158 8.51 -3.92 -10.76
N VAL A 159 9.41 -2.94 -10.73
CA VAL A 159 9.21 -1.69 -9.96
C VAL A 159 8.02 -0.87 -10.50
N ARG A 160 7.63 -1.07 -11.77
CA ARG A 160 6.49 -0.39 -12.41
C ARG A 160 5.17 -1.17 -12.33
N GLY A 161 4.87 -1.74 -11.17
CA GLY A 161 3.56 -2.36 -10.89
C GLY A 161 3.57 -3.79 -10.36
N GLY A 162 4.75 -4.34 -10.05
CA GLY A 162 4.93 -5.64 -9.41
C GLY A 162 4.82 -5.62 -7.88
N GLY A 163 4.34 -4.54 -7.29
CA GLY A 163 4.20 -4.37 -5.83
C GLY A 163 5.48 -3.85 -5.15
N GLY A 164 5.31 -3.21 -3.99
CA GLY A 164 6.42 -2.73 -3.16
C GLY A 164 7.07 -3.86 -2.35
N ALA A 165 8.21 -3.56 -1.72
CA ALA A 165 8.86 -4.43 -0.72
C ALA A 165 9.28 -5.84 -1.20
N THR A 166 9.56 -6.01 -2.50
CA THR A 166 9.95 -7.33 -3.06
C THR A 166 11.31 -7.34 -3.75
N PHE A 167 11.62 -6.33 -4.57
CA PHE A 167 12.72 -6.38 -5.54
C PHE A 167 13.92 -5.48 -5.17
N GLY A 168 13.80 -4.70 -4.09
CA GLY A 168 14.85 -3.80 -3.60
C GLY A 168 14.28 -2.64 -2.80
N VAL A 169 15.17 -1.86 -2.20
CA VAL A 169 14.85 -0.62 -1.48
C VAL A 169 15.04 0.54 -2.46
N VAL A 170 13.93 1.08 -2.97
CA VAL A 170 13.96 2.25 -3.86
C VAL A 170 14.34 3.48 -3.05
N ILE A 171 15.38 4.19 -3.49
CA ILE A 171 15.93 5.38 -2.83
C ILE A 171 15.47 6.65 -3.54
N SER A 172 15.37 6.62 -4.87
CA SER A 172 14.96 7.77 -5.68
C SER A 172 14.12 7.34 -6.88
N LEU A 173 13.29 8.25 -7.38
CA LEU A 173 12.50 8.09 -8.59
C LEU A 173 12.74 9.30 -9.50
N THR A 174 13.00 9.05 -10.78
CA THR A 174 12.85 10.08 -11.82
C THR A 174 11.49 9.90 -12.46
N VAL A 175 10.68 10.95 -12.51
CA VAL A 175 9.32 10.90 -13.07
C VAL A 175 9.16 11.86 -14.25
N ARG A 176 8.33 11.48 -15.22
CA ARG A 176 7.84 12.39 -16.25
C ARG A 176 6.94 13.44 -15.61
N VAL A 177 7.14 14.68 -16.04
CA VAL A 177 6.27 15.82 -15.74
C VAL A 177 5.58 16.26 -17.02
N TRP A 178 4.40 16.85 -16.89
CA TRP A 178 3.59 17.28 -18.03
C TRP A 178 3.49 18.81 -18.05
N PRO A 179 3.38 19.42 -19.24
CA PRO A 179 3.09 20.85 -19.35
C PRO A 179 1.79 21.21 -18.62
N ASN A 180 1.66 22.47 -18.24
CA ASN A 180 0.43 22.97 -17.65
C ASN A 180 -0.74 22.79 -18.63
N MET A 181 -1.91 22.42 -18.11
CA MET A 181 -3.10 22.14 -18.91
C MET A 181 -4.36 22.60 -18.18
N THR A 182 -5.36 23.00 -18.96
CA THR A 182 -6.69 23.33 -18.45
C THR A 182 -7.42 22.06 -18.01
N PHE A 183 -8.17 22.16 -16.92
CA PHE A 183 -9.08 21.13 -16.44
C PHE A 183 -10.47 21.71 -16.30
N SER A 184 -11.46 21.01 -16.84
CA SER A 184 -12.87 21.32 -16.63
C SER A 184 -13.54 20.15 -15.93
N GLY A 185 -14.49 20.44 -15.06
CA GLY A 185 -15.14 19.37 -14.33
C GLY A 185 -16.42 19.79 -13.63
N VAL A 186 -16.96 18.81 -12.91
CA VAL A 186 -18.17 18.93 -12.12
C VAL A 186 -18.02 18.13 -10.83
N THR A 187 -18.58 18.67 -9.76
CA THR A 187 -18.74 17.99 -8.47
C THR A 187 -20.20 18.04 -8.04
N TRP A 188 -20.63 17.08 -7.23
CA TRP A 188 -21.92 17.13 -6.55
C TRP A 188 -21.90 16.28 -5.28
N SER A 189 -22.85 16.54 -4.39
CA SER A 189 -23.20 15.66 -3.28
C SER A 189 -24.71 15.54 -3.21
N LEU A 190 -25.20 14.31 -3.06
CA LEU A 190 -26.62 13.98 -3.07
C LEU A 190 -26.93 13.08 -1.88
N SER A 191 -27.77 13.57 -0.97
CA SER A 191 -28.46 12.76 0.02
C SER A 191 -29.82 12.36 -0.53
N SER A 192 -30.05 11.06 -0.73
CA SER A 192 -31.32 10.58 -1.27
C SER A 192 -32.50 10.87 -0.32
N GLU A 193 -32.23 10.90 0.99
CA GLU A 193 -33.23 11.25 2.00
C GLU A 193 -33.65 12.71 1.91
N GLU A 194 -32.69 13.63 1.88
CA GLU A 194 -32.98 15.07 1.82
C GLU A 194 -33.62 15.47 0.49
N ALA A 195 -33.22 14.81 -0.60
CA ALA A 195 -33.80 15.01 -1.93
C ALA A 195 -35.15 14.28 -2.14
N GLY A 196 -35.60 13.46 -1.18
CA GLY A 196 -36.84 12.68 -1.33
C GLY A 196 -36.79 11.60 -2.42
N ILE A 197 -35.60 11.13 -2.77
CA ILE A 197 -35.37 10.15 -3.83
C ILE A 197 -35.54 8.73 -3.26
N SER A 198 -36.44 7.97 -3.86
CA SER A 198 -36.66 6.56 -3.47
C SER A 198 -35.47 5.67 -3.84
N LYS A 199 -35.33 4.55 -3.13
CA LYS A 199 -34.34 3.50 -3.45
C LYS A 199 -34.37 3.09 -4.93
N ASN A 200 -35.55 2.83 -5.48
CA ASN A 200 -35.67 2.36 -6.86
C ASN A 200 -35.24 3.45 -7.85
N LEU A 201 -35.66 4.70 -7.62
CA LEU A 201 -35.26 5.82 -8.47
C LEU A 201 -33.74 6.08 -8.41
N PHE A 202 -33.16 6.03 -7.20
CA PHE A 202 -31.73 6.20 -7.02
C PHE A 202 -30.93 5.17 -7.83
N TRP A 203 -31.27 3.89 -7.71
CA TRP A 203 -30.54 2.84 -8.43
C TRP A 203 -30.83 2.82 -9.92
N GLU A 204 -32.01 3.27 -10.37
CA GLU A 204 -32.27 3.50 -11.80
C GLU A 204 -31.35 4.59 -12.36
N ALA A 205 -31.23 5.73 -11.66
CA ALA A 205 -30.31 6.79 -12.04
C ALA A 205 -28.85 6.31 -12.08
N MET A 206 -28.43 5.49 -11.12
CA MET A 206 -27.10 4.87 -11.12
C MET A 206 -26.88 3.94 -12.31
N ARG A 207 -27.89 3.15 -12.73
CA ARG A 207 -27.81 2.30 -13.94
C ARG A 207 -27.63 3.15 -15.19
N ILE A 208 -28.40 4.22 -15.35
CA ILE A 208 -28.29 5.16 -16.48
C ILE A 208 -26.87 5.75 -16.55
N TYR A 209 -26.30 6.11 -15.40
CA TYR A 209 -24.93 6.63 -15.31
C TYR A 209 -23.88 5.57 -15.69
N TRP A 210 -23.95 4.37 -15.11
CA TRP A 210 -22.98 3.30 -15.34
C TRP A 210 -23.02 2.74 -16.76
N ALA A 211 -24.19 2.76 -17.42
CA ALA A 211 -24.34 2.36 -18.81
C ALA A 211 -23.50 3.21 -19.79
N LYS A 212 -23.08 4.42 -19.39
CA LYS A 212 -22.28 5.35 -20.21
C LYS A 212 -20.80 5.40 -19.82
N PHE A 213 -20.36 4.57 -18.87
CA PHE A 213 -18.98 4.63 -18.36
C PHE A 213 -17.91 4.41 -19.43
N SER A 214 -18.15 3.49 -20.37
CA SER A 214 -17.21 3.23 -21.46
C SER A 214 -17.03 4.46 -22.35
N GLU A 215 -18.11 5.20 -22.64
CA GLU A 215 -18.09 6.45 -23.40
C GLU A 215 -17.27 7.54 -22.69
N TYR A 216 -17.44 7.69 -21.38
CA TYR A 216 -16.68 8.68 -20.59
C TYR A 216 -15.21 8.31 -20.44
N SER A 217 -14.91 7.01 -20.41
CA SER A 217 -13.55 6.49 -20.44
C SER A 217 -12.88 6.75 -21.80
N ASP A 218 -13.60 6.56 -22.90
CA ASP A 218 -13.13 6.86 -24.25
C ASP A 218 -12.86 8.35 -24.47
N ASN A 219 -13.65 9.21 -23.80
CA ASN A 219 -13.43 10.65 -23.78
C ASN A 219 -12.37 11.11 -22.74
N HIS A 220 -11.60 10.16 -22.18
CA HIS A 220 -10.49 10.43 -21.27
C HIS A 220 -10.86 11.23 -20.01
N THR A 221 -12.09 11.08 -19.54
CA THR A 221 -12.51 11.69 -18.28
C THR A 221 -11.99 10.88 -17.08
N TYR A 222 -11.79 11.56 -15.96
CA TYR A 222 -11.50 10.97 -14.66
C TYR A 222 -12.67 11.23 -13.72
N GLY A 223 -13.15 10.20 -13.03
CA GLY A 223 -14.21 10.31 -12.04
C GLY A 223 -13.80 9.65 -10.74
N TYR A 224 -13.94 10.36 -9.63
CA TYR A 224 -13.84 9.82 -8.28
C TYR A 224 -15.12 10.05 -7.52
N SER A 225 -15.75 8.96 -7.10
CA SER A 225 -17.09 8.97 -6.53
C SER A 225 -17.16 8.05 -5.33
N THR A 226 -17.82 8.51 -4.27
CA THR A 226 -18.11 7.71 -3.08
C THR A 226 -19.60 7.50 -2.91
N LEU A 227 -19.99 6.26 -2.62
CA LEU A 227 -21.38 5.86 -2.39
C LEU A 227 -21.45 5.03 -1.10
N PHE A 228 -22.39 5.37 -0.21
CA PHE A 228 -22.68 4.54 0.94
C PHE A 228 -24.14 4.66 1.39
N SER A 229 -24.62 3.60 2.05
CA SER A 229 -25.92 3.58 2.70
C SER A 229 -25.88 4.39 4.00
N THR A 230 -26.88 5.25 4.21
CA THR A 230 -27.10 5.99 5.48
C THR A 230 -28.25 5.40 6.30
N GLY A 231 -28.90 4.37 5.78
CA GLY A 231 -30.03 3.68 6.40
C GLY A 231 -30.80 2.86 5.35
N PRO A 232 -31.83 2.09 5.77
CA PRO A 232 -32.60 1.27 4.83
C PRO A 232 -33.19 2.10 3.67
N GLY A 233 -32.70 1.84 2.45
CA GLY A 233 -33.13 2.54 1.23
C GLY A 233 -32.70 4.00 1.10
N LYS A 234 -31.71 4.43 1.90
CA LYS A 234 -31.18 5.80 1.92
C LYS A 234 -29.70 5.81 1.61
N TYR A 235 -29.26 6.74 0.78
CA TYR A 235 -27.89 6.77 0.24
C TYR A 235 -27.32 8.19 0.30
N LEU A 236 -26.01 8.26 0.55
CA LEU A 236 -25.22 9.44 0.26
C LEU A 236 -24.30 9.13 -0.91
N TRP A 237 -24.36 9.97 -1.94
CA TRP A 237 -23.53 9.89 -3.13
C TRP A 237 -22.76 11.19 -3.32
N SER A 238 -21.45 11.11 -3.51
CA SER A 238 -20.60 12.27 -3.75
C SER A 238 -19.71 12.02 -4.96
N MET A 239 -19.67 12.97 -5.89
CA MET A 239 -18.72 13.02 -6.99
C MET A 239 -17.70 14.13 -6.75
N LYS A 240 -16.44 13.75 -6.52
CA LYS A 240 -15.34 14.65 -6.17
C LYS A 240 -14.01 14.15 -6.74
N PRO A 241 -13.63 14.55 -7.96
CA PRO A 241 -14.45 15.18 -9.00
C PRO A 241 -14.73 14.24 -10.17
N TRP A 242 -15.62 14.67 -11.08
CA TRP A 242 -15.63 14.20 -12.46
C TRP A 242 -15.06 15.29 -13.36
N LEU A 243 -13.91 15.04 -13.97
CA LEU A 243 -13.16 16.05 -14.72
C LEU A 243 -12.56 15.49 -16.02
N VAL A 244 -12.08 16.41 -16.83
CA VAL A 244 -11.35 16.15 -18.07
C VAL A 244 -10.22 17.18 -18.22
N SER A 245 -9.10 16.77 -18.80
CA SER A 245 -8.00 17.67 -19.15
C SER A 245 -8.09 18.15 -20.60
N CYS A 246 -7.51 19.31 -20.88
CA CYS A 246 -7.39 19.90 -22.23
C CYS A 246 -8.73 20.12 -22.96
N MET A 247 -9.83 20.32 -22.22
CA MET A 247 -11.16 20.58 -22.75
C MET A 247 -11.80 21.75 -21.99
N GLU A 248 -12.42 22.66 -22.73
CA GLU A 248 -13.08 23.84 -22.16
C GLU A 248 -14.43 23.47 -21.53
N LEU A 249 -14.84 24.24 -20.51
CA LEU A 249 -16.04 23.93 -19.72
C LEU A 249 -17.33 23.80 -20.56
N PRO A 250 -17.59 24.62 -21.60
CA PRO A 250 -18.77 24.45 -22.45
C PRO A 250 -18.78 23.11 -23.20
N GLU A 251 -17.62 22.63 -23.65
CA GLU A 251 -17.48 21.34 -24.34
C GLU A 251 -17.70 20.19 -23.37
N PHE A 252 -17.12 20.27 -22.16
CA PHE A 252 -17.33 19.29 -21.11
C PHE A 252 -18.81 19.20 -20.71
N LYS A 253 -19.48 20.34 -20.53
CA LYS A 253 -20.93 20.39 -20.29
C LYS A 253 -21.72 19.72 -21.41
N ALA A 254 -21.39 20.00 -22.67
CA ALA A 254 -22.06 19.40 -23.81
C ALA A 254 -21.89 17.88 -23.84
N MET A 255 -20.70 17.37 -23.52
CA MET A 255 -20.39 15.94 -23.46
C MET A 255 -21.22 15.19 -22.40
N VAL A 256 -21.39 15.75 -21.19
CA VAL A 256 -22.13 15.06 -20.11
C VAL A 256 -23.62 15.38 -20.08
N SER A 257 -24.09 16.37 -20.84
CA SER A 257 -25.49 16.77 -20.92
C SER A 257 -26.48 15.63 -21.26
N PRO A 258 -26.16 14.65 -22.13
CA PRO A 258 -27.04 13.52 -22.39
C PRO A 258 -27.44 12.75 -21.13
N LEU A 259 -26.52 12.56 -20.19
CA LEU A 259 -26.82 11.91 -18.90
C LEU A 259 -27.85 12.69 -18.09
N PHE A 260 -27.63 13.99 -17.93
CA PHE A 260 -28.53 14.83 -17.13
C PHE A 260 -29.91 14.95 -17.76
N LYS A 261 -30.01 14.84 -19.09
CA LYS A 261 -31.28 14.74 -19.79
C LYS A 261 -32.00 13.42 -19.48
N GLU A 262 -31.31 12.29 -19.58
CA GLU A 262 -31.90 10.97 -19.27
C GLU A 262 -32.32 10.84 -17.81
N TRP A 263 -31.53 11.38 -16.88
CA TRP A 263 -31.94 11.48 -15.48
C TRP A 263 -33.20 12.32 -15.27
N LYS A 264 -33.30 13.45 -15.95
CA LYS A 264 -34.51 14.29 -15.89
C LYS A 264 -35.75 13.57 -16.42
N GLU A 265 -35.61 12.68 -17.40
CA GLU A 265 -36.72 11.88 -17.95
C GLU A 265 -37.27 10.86 -16.94
N VAL A 266 -36.50 10.50 -15.91
CA VAL A 266 -36.94 9.63 -14.80
C VAL A 266 -37.19 10.40 -13.50
N ASP A 267 -37.30 11.73 -13.56
CA ASP A 267 -37.47 12.62 -12.40
C ASP A 267 -36.32 12.55 -11.38
N PHE A 268 -35.09 12.27 -11.85
CA PHE A 268 -33.86 12.38 -11.06
C PHE A 268 -33.13 13.67 -11.41
N GLU A 269 -32.86 14.50 -10.39
CA GLU A 269 -32.10 15.74 -10.54
C GLU A 269 -30.98 15.81 -9.49
N ILE A 270 -29.86 16.42 -9.88
CA ILE A 270 -28.72 16.73 -9.00
C ILE A 270 -28.45 18.23 -9.03
N GLU A 271 -27.69 18.72 -8.05
CA GLU A 271 -27.15 20.08 -8.04
C GLU A 271 -25.66 20.05 -8.40
N PRO A 272 -25.30 20.18 -9.70
CA PRO A 272 -23.91 20.14 -10.13
C PRO A 272 -23.19 21.47 -9.88
N GLU A 273 -22.03 21.41 -9.25
CA GLU A 273 -21.07 22.50 -9.15
C GLU A 273 -20.02 22.37 -10.26
N TRP A 274 -20.03 23.30 -11.20
CA TRP A 274 -19.12 23.30 -12.35
C TRP A 274 -17.88 24.13 -12.08
N PHE A 275 -16.73 23.66 -12.56
CA PHE A 275 -15.48 24.36 -12.39
C PHE A 275 -14.58 24.29 -13.62
N THR A 276 -13.63 25.22 -13.68
CA THR A 276 -12.49 25.18 -14.59
C THR A 276 -11.28 25.79 -13.91
N HIS A 277 -10.10 25.22 -14.14
CA HIS A 277 -8.81 25.77 -13.72
C HIS A 277 -7.81 25.60 -14.85
N ASP A 278 -6.87 26.53 -14.95
CA ASP A 278 -5.81 26.50 -15.97
C ASP A 278 -4.62 25.61 -15.57
N ASN A 279 -4.70 24.94 -14.42
CA ASN A 279 -3.65 24.07 -13.91
C ASN A 279 -4.17 22.91 -13.03
N PHE A 280 -3.36 21.85 -12.92
CA PHE A 280 -3.72 20.67 -12.13
C PHE A 280 -3.72 20.94 -10.62
N TYR A 281 -2.83 21.81 -10.11
CA TYR A 281 -2.69 22.02 -8.67
C TYR A 281 -3.96 22.65 -8.07
N ASP A 282 -4.50 23.68 -8.69
CA ASP A 282 -5.75 24.30 -8.25
C ASP A 282 -6.94 23.37 -8.45
N THR A 283 -6.95 22.58 -9.53
CA THR A 283 -7.97 21.55 -9.74
C THR A 283 -7.97 20.53 -8.60
N TRP A 284 -6.82 19.96 -8.28
CA TRP A 284 -6.63 18.99 -7.21
C TRP A 284 -6.97 19.61 -5.86
N LYS A 285 -6.37 20.75 -5.52
CA LYS A 285 -6.54 21.39 -4.21
C LYS A 285 -8.00 21.76 -3.92
N ASN A 286 -8.75 22.22 -4.92
CA ASN A 286 -10.12 22.69 -4.72
C ASN A 286 -11.18 21.59 -4.86
N HIS A 287 -10.95 20.57 -5.70
CA HIS A 287 -11.98 19.58 -6.04
C HIS A 287 -11.59 18.12 -5.73
N PHE A 288 -10.33 17.87 -5.38
CA PHE A 288 -9.82 16.60 -4.91
C PHE A 288 -8.81 16.77 -3.76
N PRO A 289 -9.20 17.46 -2.67
CA PRO A 289 -8.28 17.76 -1.58
C PRO A 289 -7.80 16.47 -0.90
N THR A 290 -6.68 16.57 -0.17
CA THR A 290 -6.16 15.47 0.64
C THR A 290 -7.27 14.81 1.46
N GLU A 291 -7.46 13.51 1.24
CA GLU A 291 -8.42 12.69 1.96
C GLU A 291 -7.73 11.73 2.93
N SER A 292 -8.41 11.43 4.04
CA SER A 292 -7.96 10.40 4.97
C SER A 292 -8.41 9.03 4.46
N VAL A 293 -7.52 8.31 3.78
CA VAL A 293 -7.82 7.02 3.11
C VAL A 293 -7.59 5.79 3.98
N SER A 294 -7.06 5.96 5.19
CA SER A 294 -6.74 4.85 6.09
C SER A 294 -7.08 5.20 7.54
N ALA A 295 -7.44 4.19 8.32
CA ALA A 295 -7.59 4.27 9.77
C ALA A 295 -7.29 2.90 10.38
N SER A 296 -6.85 2.84 11.64
CA SER A 296 -6.64 1.58 12.37
C SER A 296 -7.93 0.77 12.56
N THR A 297 -9.08 1.40 12.32
CA THR A 297 -10.41 0.83 12.50
C THR A 297 -11.16 0.58 11.19
N VAL A 298 -10.47 0.62 10.05
CA VAL A 298 -11.07 0.40 8.72
C VAL A 298 -10.32 -0.68 7.98
N ARG A 299 -11.07 -1.48 7.20
CA ARG A 299 -10.51 -2.37 6.20
C ARG A 299 -11.15 -2.13 4.84
N THR A 300 -10.31 -2.15 3.81
CA THR A 300 -10.68 -2.08 2.40
C THR A 300 -10.36 -3.37 1.68
N ALA A 301 -11.03 -3.56 0.56
CA ALA A 301 -10.78 -4.56 -0.46
C ALA A 301 -11.19 -3.96 -1.80
N SER A 302 -10.60 -4.43 -2.91
CA SER A 302 -10.92 -3.83 -4.20
C SER A 302 -11.01 -4.80 -5.36
N ARG A 303 -11.80 -4.40 -6.37
CA ARG A 303 -12.03 -5.13 -7.61
C ARG A 303 -12.04 -4.18 -8.80
N LEU A 304 -11.33 -4.56 -9.86
CA LEU A 304 -11.43 -3.92 -11.16
C LEU A 304 -12.69 -4.43 -11.86
N ILE A 305 -13.56 -3.54 -12.31
CA ILE A 305 -14.76 -3.90 -13.09
C ILE A 305 -14.40 -3.78 -14.58
N PRO A 306 -14.37 -4.89 -15.34
CA PRO A 306 -14.02 -4.85 -16.76
C PRO A 306 -14.98 -4.01 -17.60
N ARG A 307 -14.48 -3.40 -18.67
CA ARG A 307 -15.28 -2.63 -19.65
C ARG A 307 -16.54 -3.36 -20.12
N LYS A 308 -16.43 -4.68 -20.37
CA LYS A 308 -17.56 -5.51 -20.81
C LYS A 308 -18.74 -5.47 -19.82
N ASN A 309 -18.49 -5.32 -18.53
CA ASN A 309 -19.55 -5.20 -17.52
C ASN A 309 -20.40 -3.95 -17.67
N PHE A 310 -19.93 -2.93 -18.40
CA PHE A 310 -20.69 -1.72 -18.67
C PHE A 310 -21.38 -1.75 -20.05
N GLU A 311 -20.85 -2.54 -20.99
CA GLU A 311 -21.33 -2.60 -22.39
C GLU A 311 -22.35 -3.71 -22.64
N ASP A 312 -22.31 -4.79 -21.85
CA ASP A 312 -23.26 -5.90 -21.93
C ASP A 312 -24.40 -5.67 -20.93
N VAL A 313 -25.64 -5.52 -21.43
CA VAL A 313 -26.81 -5.12 -20.61
C VAL A 313 -27.11 -6.14 -19.50
N GLU A 314 -26.99 -7.43 -19.77
CA GLU A 314 -27.25 -8.47 -18.76
C GLU A 314 -26.16 -8.43 -17.68
N LEU A 315 -24.90 -8.28 -18.09
CA LEU A 315 -23.78 -8.20 -17.17
C LEU A 315 -23.76 -6.89 -16.37
N LEU A 316 -24.17 -5.78 -16.97
CA LEU A 316 -24.37 -4.49 -16.30
C LEU A 316 -25.40 -4.62 -15.20
N ASN A 317 -26.59 -5.15 -15.52
CA ASN A 317 -27.63 -5.35 -14.53
C ASN A 317 -27.16 -6.24 -13.38
N LYS A 318 -26.50 -7.37 -13.68
CA LYS A 318 -25.94 -8.25 -12.64
C LYS A 318 -24.87 -7.56 -11.78
N THR A 319 -24.02 -6.74 -12.40
CA THR A 319 -22.98 -5.97 -11.69
C THR A 319 -23.62 -4.92 -10.78
N MET A 320 -24.61 -4.19 -11.27
CA MET A 320 -25.35 -3.17 -10.52
C MET A 320 -26.11 -3.77 -9.33
N ASP A 321 -26.82 -4.88 -9.54
CA ASP A 321 -27.53 -5.58 -8.46
C ASP A 321 -26.54 -6.08 -7.38
N THR A 322 -25.35 -6.53 -7.80
CA THR A 322 -24.29 -6.98 -6.88
C THR A 322 -23.76 -5.82 -6.04
N VAL A 323 -23.37 -4.71 -6.68
CA VAL A 323 -22.89 -3.50 -6.01
C VAL A 323 -23.96 -2.96 -5.05
N GLN A 324 -25.21 -2.88 -5.50
CA GLN A 324 -26.33 -2.49 -4.67
C GLN A 324 -26.44 -3.35 -3.41
N SER A 325 -26.38 -4.67 -3.54
CA SER A 325 -26.46 -5.58 -2.39
C SER A 325 -25.34 -5.35 -1.37
N ILE A 326 -24.13 -5.03 -1.85
CA ILE A 326 -22.96 -4.80 -0.99
C ILE A 326 -23.08 -3.46 -0.26
N VAL A 327 -23.53 -2.41 -0.95
CA VAL A 327 -23.82 -1.10 -0.34
C VAL A 327 -24.93 -1.22 0.71
N GLU A 328 -25.98 -1.99 0.43
CA GLU A 328 -27.08 -2.24 1.36
C GLU A 328 -26.66 -3.07 2.58
N ASP A 329 -25.67 -3.95 2.43
CA ASP A 329 -25.05 -4.70 3.51
C ASP A 329 -24.12 -3.85 4.40
N GLY A 330 -23.99 -2.55 4.10
CA GLY A 330 -23.27 -1.55 4.89
C GLY A 330 -21.87 -1.20 4.37
N SER A 331 -21.52 -1.62 3.16
CA SER A 331 -20.24 -1.25 2.55
C SER A 331 -20.20 0.21 2.08
N ARG A 332 -18.99 0.77 2.04
CA ARG A 332 -18.67 2.04 1.36
C ARG A 332 -17.99 1.67 0.04
N ASP A 333 -18.49 2.19 -1.10
CA ASP A 333 -18.02 1.80 -2.44
C ASP A 333 -17.67 2.98 -3.37
N THR A 334 -16.82 2.70 -4.38
CA THR A 334 -16.32 3.59 -5.44
C THR A 334 -16.47 2.94 -6.84
N SER A 335 -16.42 3.72 -7.93
CA SER A 335 -16.84 3.32 -9.30
C SER A 335 -15.68 2.93 -10.25
N ILE A 336 -15.95 2.09 -11.29
CA ILE A 336 -15.04 1.43 -12.29
C ILE A 336 -13.94 0.56 -11.67
N PHE A 337 -13.33 1.09 -10.64
CA PHE A 337 -12.56 0.41 -9.61
C PHE A 337 -13.41 0.43 -8.34
N ALA A 338 -13.96 -0.72 -7.97
CA ALA A 338 -14.77 -0.85 -6.77
C ALA A 338 -13.86 -1.08 -5.57
N ILE A 339 -13.87 -0.16 -4.61
CA ILE A 339 -13.26 -0.33 -3.30
C ILE A 339 -14.39 -0.55 -2.31
N VAL A 340 -14.50 -1.74 -1.76
CA VAL A 340 -15.45 -2.04 -0.68
C VAL A 340 -14.74 -1.97 0.66
N GLY A 341 -15.38 -1.38 1.66
CA GLY A 341 -14.79 -1.28 2.98
C GLY A 341 -15.81 -1.21 4.11
N ALA A 342 -15.37 -1.63 5.29
CA ALA A 342 -16.12 -1.49 6.52
C ALA A 342 -15.22 -0.97 7.64
N GLY A 343 -15.81 -0.14 8.50
CA GLY A 343 -15.19 0.32 9.74
C GLY A 343 -15.75 -0.39 10.96
N TRP A 344 -15.01 -0.34 12.06
CA TRP A 344 -15.44 -0.80 13.38
C TRP A 344 -15.17 0.27 14.44
N SER A 345 -15.74 0.09 15.64
CA SER A 345 -15.47 0.98 16.78
C SER A 345 -14.08 0.66 17.35
N PRO A 346 -13.33 1.65 17.89
CA PRO A 346 -12.10 1.37 18.63
C PRO A 346 -12.26 0.33 19.75
N ASP A 347 -13.45 0.23 20.34
CA ASP A 347 -13.76 -0.70 21.44
C ASP A 347 -14.36 -2.04 20.96
N SER A 348 -14.44 -2.29 19.64
CA SER A 348 -14.99 -3.53 19.09
C SER A 348 -14.19 -4.76 19.54
N SER A 349 -14.90 -5.87 19.82
CA SER A 349 -14.23 -7.10 20.22
C SER A 349 -13.42 -7.70 19.07
N PRO A 350 -12.35 -8.46 19.34
CA PRO A 350 -11.59 -9.13 18.28
C PRO A 350 -12.43 -10.10 17.44
N ALA A 351 -13.47 -10.70 18.04
CA ALA A 351 -14.40 -11.58 17.32
C ALA A 351 -15.23 -10.79 16.30
N ASP A 352 -15.71 -9.60 16.66
CA ASP A 352 -16.48 -8.74 15.76
C ASP A 352 -15.61 -8.18 14.62
N ILE A 353 -14.37 -7.79 14.95
CA ILE A 353 -13.37 -7.39 13.96
C ILE A 353 -13.13 -8.55 12.99
N LEU A 354 -12.90 -9.77 13.48
CA LEU A 354 -12.69 -10.95 12.64
C LEU A 354 -13.91 -11.29 11.79
N ALA A 355 -15.13 -11.17 12.33
CA ALA A 355 -16.36 -11.39 11.57
C ALA A 355 -16.52 -10.38 10.43
N THR A 356 -16.27 -9.09 10.70
CA THR A 356 -16.25 -8.02 9.70
C THR A 356 -15.22 -8.33 8.61
N ASN A 357 -14.04 -8.78 9.03
CA ASN A 357 -12.98 -9.17 8.11
C ASN A 357 -13.41 -10.33 7.18
N LYS A 358 -13.99 -11.39 7.75
CA LYS A 358 -14.48 -12.53 6.95
C LYS A 358 -15.61 -12.13 6.02
N LYS A 359 -16.49 -11.21 6.43
CA LYS A 359 -17.57 -10.69 5.58
C LYS A 359 -17.02 -9.97 4.34
N ILE A 360 -16.00 -9.13 4.50
CA ILE A 360 -15.38 -8.44 3.36
C ILE A 360 -14.82 -9.47 2.35
N THR A 361 -14.01 -10.44 2.82
CA THR A 361 -13.30 -11.38 1.93
C THR A 361 -14.18 -12.48 1.36
N ASN A 362 -14.97 -13.12 2.20
CA ASN A 362 -15.68 -14.36 1.89
C ASN A 362 -17.15 -14.12 1.52
N ASP A 363 -17.60 -12.87 1.49
CA ASP A 363 -18.95 -12.54 1.06
C ASP A 363 -18.90 -11.43 0.00
N TRP A 364 -18.60 -10.19 0.39
CA TRP A 364 -18.62 -9.06 -0.56
C TRP A 364 -17.68 -9.24 -1.75
N MET A 365 -16.42 -9.59 -1.48
CA MET A 365 -15.45 -9.84 -2.53
C MET A 365 -15.76 -11.10 -3.33
N GLU A 366 -16.44 -12.10 -2.76
CA GLU A 366 -16.88 -13.29 -3.49
C GLU A 366 -17.96 -12.92 -4.52
N ARG A 367 -18.99 -12.17 -4.11
CA ARG A 367 -20.01 -11.64 -5.02
C ARG A 367 -19.39 -10.83 -6.16
N LEU A 368 -18.42 -9.96 -5.87
CA LEU A 368 -17.70 -9.19 -6.89
C LEU A 368 -16.88 -10.07 -7.84
N ARG A 369 -16.21 -11.12 -7.33
CA ARG A 369 -15.46 -12.09 -8.16
C ARG A 369 -16.39 -12.84 -9.11
N GLU A 370 -17.60 -13.19 -8.68
CA GLU A 370 -18.59 -13.90 -9.52
C GLU A 370 -19.08 -13.09 -10.72
N VAL A 371 -19.22 -11.77 -10.56
CA VAL A 371 -19.66 -10.87 -11.66
C VAL A 371 -18.50 -10.30 -12.48
N THR A 372 -17.27 -10.42 -11.98
CA THR A 372 -16.04 -10.01 -12.70
C THR A 372 -15.03 -11.16 -12.79
N PRO A 373 -15.42 -12.33 -13.34
CA PRO A 373 -14.54 -13.50 -13.35
C PRO A 373 -13.28 -13.20 -14.16
N ARG A 374 -12.11 -13.60 -13.64
CA ARG A 374 -10.78 -13.35 -14.21
C ARG A 374 -10.31 -11.88 -14.20
N SER A 375 -11.09 -10.96 -13.65
CA SER A 375 -10.61 -9.61 -13.36
C SER A 375 -9.61 -9.62 -12.19
N GLY A 376 -9.02 -8.46 -11.91
CA GLY A 376 -8.09 -8.25 -10.79
C GLY A 376 -8.68 -7.38 -9.68
N GLY A 377 -7.85 -7.07 -8.70
CA GLY A 377 -8.01 -6.02 -7.70
C GLY A 377 -6.76 -5.15 -7.67
N TYR A 378 -6.81 -4.02 -6.98
CA TYR A 378 -5.64 -3.16 -6.82
C TYR A 378 -4.97 -3.45 -5.49
N GLY A 379 -3.78 -4.06 -5.51
CA GLY A 379 -3.12 -4.57 -4.30
C GLY A 379 -2.87 -3.51 -3.21
N ASN A 380 -2.65 -2.25 -3.58
CA ASN A 380 -2.41 -1.17 -2.62
C ASN A 380 -3.67 -0.80 -1.81
N GLU A 381 -4.85 -1.04 -2.36
CA GLU A 381 -6.15 -0.88 -1.71
C GLU A 381 -6.90 -2.23 -1.75
N GLY A 382 -6.12 -3.30 -1.61
CA GLY A 382 -6.52 -4.66 -1.89
C GLY A 382 -6.95 -5.42 -0.64
N ASP A 383 -7.64 -6.53 -0.87
CA ASP A 383 -7.94 -7.46 0.21
C ASP A 383 -6.66 -8.16 0.69
N VAL A 384 -6.17 -7.81 1.89
CA VAL A 384 -5.01 -8.46 2.51
C VAL A 384 -5.19 -9.96 2.79
N MET A 385 -6.43 -10.45 2.76
CA MET A 385 -6.78 -11.88 2.87
C MET A 385 -7.21 -12.48 1.52
N GLU A 386 -6.94 -11.82 0.39
CA GLU A 386 -7.31 -12.31 -0.94
C GLU A 386 -6.74 -13.73 -1.17
N PRO A 387 -7.59 -14.76 -1.28
CA PRO A 387 -7.12 -16.15 -1.38
C PRO A 387 -6.29 -16.42 -2.64
N ASN A 388 -6.44 -15.61 -3.69
CA ASN A 388 -5.70 -15.73 -4.93
C ASN A 388 -4.96 -14.43 -5.29
N PHE A 389 -4.25 -13.85 -4.32
CA PHE A 389 -3.60 -12.53 -4.46
C PHE A 389 -2.67 -12.46 -5.68
N GLY A 390 -1.98 -13.55 -6.02
CA GLY A 390 -1.11 -13.66 -7.19
C GLY A 390 -1.84 -13.31 -8.49
N GLN A 391 -3.02 -13.92 -8.72
CA GLN A 391 -3.86 -13.58 -9.87
C GLN A 391 -4.54 -12.23 -9.69
N ALA A 392 -5.06 -11.93 -8.50
CA ALA A 392 -5.87 -10.75 -8.28
C ALA A 392 -5.06 -9.45 -8.46
N PHE A 393 -3.85 -9.36 -7.90
CA PHE A 393 -3.08 -8.11 -7.88
C PHE A 393 -2.07 -8.00 -9.02
N TYR A 394 -1.53 -9.12 -9.49
CA TYR A 394 -0.49 -9.11 -10.53
C TYR A 394 -0.97 -9.67 -11.87
N GLY A 395 -2.03 -10.49 -11.85
CA GLY A 395 -2.45 -11.28 -13.01
C GLY A 395 -1.59 -12.53 -13.18
N SER A 396 -2.20 -13.65 -13.58
CA SER A 396 -1.55 -14.98 -13.54
C SER A 396 -0.23 -15.07 -14.32
N GLU A 397 -0.15 -14.44 -15.50
CA GLU A 397 1.06 -14.52 -16.34
C GLU A 397 2.19 -13.63 -15.85
N ASN A 398 1.87 -12.40 -15.42
CA ASN A 398 2.89 -11.53 -14.81
C ASN A 398 3.37 -12.11 -13.49
N TYR A 399 2.47 -12.68 -12.68
CA TYR A 399 2.83 -13.28 -11.40
C TYR A 399 3.85 -14.40 -11.56
N LYS A 400 3.67 -15.31 -12.52
CA LYS A 400 4.66 -16.36 -12.82
C LYS A 400 6.05 -15.77 -13.11
N ARG A 401 6.11 -14.67 -13.87
CA ARG A 401 7.37 -14.00 -14.23
C ARG A 401 7.97 -13.25 -13.05
N LEU A 402 7.16 -12.52 -12.28
CA LEU A 402 7.57 -11.81 -11.08
C LEU A 402 8.14 -12.80 -10.05
N TYR A 403 7.45 -13.92 -9.81
CA TYR A 403 7.87 -14.97 -8.88
C TYR A 403 9.18 -15.62 -9.30
N ALA A 404 9.33 -15.99 -10.57
CA ALA A 404 10.59 -16.52 -11.08
C ALA A 404 11.75 -15.52 -10.91
N LEU A 405 11.48 -14.23 -11.13
CA LEU A 405 12.46 -13.17 -10.93
C LEU A 405 12.79 -12.96 -9.45
N LYS A 406 11.80 -12.96 -8.56
CA LYS A 406 11.97 -12.88 -7.11
C LYS A 406 12.89 -14.00 -6.61
N LYS A 407 12.65 -15.24 -7.03
CA LYS A 407 13.53 -16.38 -6.70
C LYS A 407 14.96 -16.22 -7.20
N LYS A 408 15.15 -15.57 -8.35
CA LYS A 408 16.48 -15.32 -8.91
C LYS A 408 17.21 -14.19 -8.19
N LEU A 409 16.53 -13.07 -7.92
CA LEU A 409 17.14 -11.86 -7.34
C LEU A 409 17.27 -11.92 -5.82
N ASP A 410 16.34 -12.58 -5.15
CA ASP A 410 16.30 -12.74 -3.70
C ASP A 410 16.06 -14.21 -3.29
N PRO A 411 16.97 -15.14 -3.64
CA PRO A 411 16.87 -16.54 -3.22
C PRO A 411 16.93 -16.70 -1.69
N TRP A 412 17.47 -15.71 -0.99
CA TRP A 412 17.58 -15.67 0.47
C TRP A 412 16.28 -15.21 1.14
N GLY A 413 15.36 -14.59 0.39
CA GLY A 413 14.13 -14.01 0.90
C GLY A 413 14.41 -12.97 1.98
N VAL A 414 15.27 -12.00 1.65
CA VAL A 414 15.57 -10.80 2.42
C VAL A 414 14.31 -9.94 2.54
N PHE A 415 13.59 -9.73 1.44
CA PHE A 415 12.41 -8.87 1.42
C PHE A 415 11.12 -9.68 1.48
N TYR A 416 10.26 -9.31 2.42
CA TYR A 416 8.93 -9.88 2.64
C TYR A 416 7.93 -8.77 2.93
N ALA A 417 6.76 -8.87 2.32
CA ALA A 417 5.56 -8.18 2.73
C ALA A 417 4.36 -9.10 2.47
N LEU A 418 3.29 -8.95 3.25
CA LEU A 418 2.06 -9.71 3.03
C LEU A 418 1.50 -9.40 1.63
N THR A 419 1.00 -10.42 0.92
CA THR A 419 0.50 -10.38 -0.46
C THR A 419 1.48 -9.86 -1.52
N ALA A 420 2.73 -9.60 -1.14
CA ALA A 420 3.81 -9.32 -2.07
C ALA A 420 4.23 -10.59 -2.80
N ASP A 421 4.87 -10.43 -3.95
CA ASP A 421 5.35 -11.57 -4.73
C ASP A 421 6.35 -12.44 -3.93
N GLY A 422 6.10 -13.75 -3.91
CA GLY A 422 6.86 -14.74 -3.16
C GLY A 422 6.53 -14.80 -1.66
N SER A 423 5.56 -14.01 -1.20
CA SER A 423 5.14 -14.04 0.21
C SER A 423 4.47 -15.35 0.61
N GLU A 424 3.93 -16.11 -0.34
CA GLU A 424 3.30 -17.40 -0.11
C GLU A 424 4.29 -18.49 0.33
N ASP A 425 5.58 -18.32 0.08
CA ASP A 425 6.63 -19.21 0.57
C ASP A 425 6.88 -19.07 2.08
N TRP A 426 6.27 -18.05 2.69
CA TRP A 426 6.41 -17.73 4.09
C TRP A 426 5.09 -17.90 4.83
N GLU A 427 5.21 -18.25 6.11
CA GLU A 427 4.13 -18.28 7.08
C GLU A 427 4.57 -17.56 8.34
N ILE A 428 3.60 -17.05 9.09
CA ILE A 428 3.86 -16.46 10.39
C ILE A 428 3.37 -17.42 11.46
N VAL A 429 4.32 -17.94 12.22
CA VAL A 429 4.09 -18.97 13.24
C VAL A 429 4.03 -18.30 14.61
N LYS A 430 3.04 -18.68 15.43
CA LYS A 430 2.92 -18.19 16.80
C LYS A 430 4.16 -18.55 17.62
N VAL A 431 4.66 -17.59 18.41
CA VAL A 431 5.70 -17.85 19.42
C VAL A 431 5.03 -18.02 20.78
N PRO A 432 5.16 -19.18 21.46
CA PRO A 432 4.66 -19.37 22.82
C PRO A 432 5.30 -18.37 23.80
N GLY A 433 4.52 -17.77 24.71
CA GLY A 433 5.05 -16.93 25.80
C GLY A 433 5.21 -15.43 25.50
N LEU A 434 5.15 -14.98 24.24
CA LEU A 434 5.36 -13.55 23.91
C LEU A 434 4.14 -12.66 24.26
N LEU A 435 2.96 -13.25 24.47
CA LEU A 435 1.69 -12.54 24.70
C LEU A 435 0.86 -13.10 25.87
N ASP A 436 1.40 -14.00 26.71
CA ASP A 436 0.65 -14.72 27.76
C ASP A 436 0.20 -13.83 28.95
N GLY A 437 0.18 -12.50 28.78
CA GLY A 437 -0.28 -11.53 29.76
C GLY A 437 -0.94 -10.26 29.19
N LEU A 438 -1.17 -10.20 27.87
CA LEU A 438 -2.00 -9.15 27.24
C LEU A 438 -3.44 -9.67 27.11
N LEU A 439 -4.43 -8.77 27.12
CA LEU A 439 -5.90 -9.00 27.12
C LEU A 439 -6.48 -9.93 26.02
N TYR A 440 -5.62 -10.61 25.25
CA TYR A 440 -5.94 -11.38 24.06
C TYR A 440 -5.50 -12.86 24.11
N GLY A 441 -5.00 -13.34 25.26
CA GLY A 441 -4.43 -14.70 25.43
C GLY A 441 -5.35 -15.85 24.98
N ASP A 442 -6.64 -15.80 25.34
CA ASP A 442 -7.62 -16.87 25.05
C ASP A 442 -8.28 -16.76 23.66
N LEU A 443 -8.09 -15.64 22.96
CA LEU A 443 -8.67 -15.39 21.64
C LEU A 443 -7.75 -15.82 20.48
N LEU A 444 -6.50 -16.18 20.78
CA LEU A 444 -5.46 -16.47 19.78
C LEU A 444 -5.52 -17.87 19.16
N GLU A 445 -6.35 -18.79 19.64
CA GLU A 445 -6.52 -20.11 18.97
C GLU A 445 -7.38 -20.00 17.69
N THR A 446 -8.19 -18.96 17.54
CA THR A 446 -9.06 -18.74 16.36
C THR A 446 -8.68 -17.53 15.50
N LEU A 447 -7.71 -16.73 15.95
CA LEU A 447 -7.17 -15.54 15.28
C LEU A 447 -5.91 -15.82 14.44
N SER A 448 -5.79 -17.04 13.91
CA SER A 448 -4.57 -17.62 13.37
C SER A 448 -4.02 -17.01 12.08
N SER A 449 -4.63 -15.97 11.49
CA SER A 449 -4.08 -15.34 10.29
C SER A 449 -3.79 -13.85 10.41
N TRP A 450 -4.61 -13.07 11.14
CA TRP A 450 -4.47 -11.61 11.11
C TRP A 450 -3.65 -11.03 12.27
N LEU A 451 -3.92 -11.39 13.53
CA LEU A 451 -3.11 -10.93 14.67
C LEU A 451 -1.72 -11.60 14.70
N ALA A 452 -1.60 -12.80 14.12
CA ALA A 452 -0.33 -13.47 13.91
C ALA A 452 0.64 -12.60 13.09
N LEU A 453 0.14 -11.84 12.10
CA LEU A 453 0.96 -10.97 11.24
C LEU A 453 1.75 -9.89 12.00
N GLN A 454 1.31 -9.51 13.20
CA GLN A 454 1.96 -8.45 13.98
C GLN A 454 2.89 -8.98 15.08
N THR A 455 2.79 -10.25 15.46
CA THR A 455 3.41 -10.77 16.70
C THR A 455 4.00 -12.18 16.59
N GLY A 456 3.93 -12.80 15.41
CA GLY A 456 4.51 -14.13 15.18
C GLY A 456 5.90 -14.10 14.53
N ARG A 457 6.51 -15.27 14.46
CA ARG A 457 7.79 -15.53 13.81
C ARG A 457 7.58 -15.77 12.32
N LEU A 458 8.28 -15.04 11.47
CA LEU A 458 8.28 -15.29 10.03
C LEU A 458 9.16 -16.52 9.70
N CYS A 459 8.54 -17.54 9.11
CA CYS A 459 9.15 -18.83 8.77
C CYS A 459 8.88 -19.19 7.30
N ARG A 460 9.82 -19.90 6.67
CA ARG A 460 9.61 -20.53 5.37
C ARG A 460 8.69 -21.74 5.55
N LYS A 461 7.75 -21.94 4.63
CA LYS A 461 6.85 -23.10 4.60
C LYS A 461 7.59 -24.40 4.28
#